data_AF-A0A382LLJ8-F1
#
_entry.id   AF-A0A382LLJ8-F1
#
_cell.length_a   1.000
_cell.length_b   1.000
_cell.length_c   1.000
_cell.angle_alpha   90.00
_cell.angle_beta   90.00
_cell.angle_gamma   90.00
#
_symmetry.space_group_name_H-M   'P 1'
#
loop_
_entity.id
_entity.type
_entity.pdbx_description
1 polymer ?
#
loop_
_entity_poly.entity_id
_entity_poly.type
_entity_poly.pdbx_seq_one_letter_code
_entity_poly.pdbx_strand_id
1 'polypeptide(L)'
;VERRPKVKARPRHTKGGKVFTPASTLKEEDHVAEAWRTQVGETLTGPVEIAVVYTPDATILHVTTSPHNARTLRGDLDNYVKLTLDALNGVAWVDDGQVVRIHAVKVDRGEQETPAP
;
A
#
# COMPACT_ATOMS: atom_id res chain seq x y z
N VAL A 1 -11.68 3.14 8.29
CA VAL A 1 -12.58 2.20 7.57
C VAL A 1 -13.04 1.11 8.52
N GLU A 2 -14.31 1.12 8.91
CA GLU A 2 -14.85 0.31 10.02
C GLU A 2 -15.36 -1.06 9.55
N ARG A 3 -14.45 -1.88 9.01
CA ARG A 3 -14.71 -3.30 8.75
C ARG A 3 -13.41 -4.10 8.65
N ARG A 4 -13.54 -5.43 8.77
CA ARG A 4 -12.43 -6.37 8.57
C ARG A 4 -11.72 -6.11 7.23
N PRO A 5 -10.39 -5.89 7.25
CA PRO A 5 -9.60 -5.70 6.04
C PRO A 5 -9.72 -6.90 5.10
N LYS A 6 -9.78 -6.62 3.80
CA LYS A 6 -9.78 -7.65 2.77
C LYS A 6 -8.55 -7.52 1.88
N VAL A 7 -7.91 -8.66 1.63
CA VAL A 7 -6.79 -8.76 0.71
C VAL A 7 -7.31 -8.58 -0.72
N LYS A 8 -6.63 -7.72 -1.49
CA LYS A 8 -6.93 -7.53 -2.91
C LYS A 8 -6.66 -8.82 -3.69
N ALA A 9 -7.65 -9.28 -4.44
CA ALA A 9 -7.48 -10.42 -5.34
C ALA A 9 -6.62 -10.01 -6.54
N ARG A 10 -5.75 -10.93 -7.01
CA ARG A 10 -4.97 -10.72 -8.23
C ARG A 10 -5.90 -10.61 -9.45
N PRO A 11 -5.55 -9.80 -10.47
CA PRO A 11 -6.29 -9.75 -11.72
C PRO A 11 -6.44 -11.16 -12.32
N ARG A 12 -7.61 -11.45 -12.88
CA ARG A 12 -7.92 -12.75 -13.46
C ARG A 12 -7.92 -12.69 -14.98
N HIS A 13 -7.54 -13.79 -15.61
CA HIS A 13 -7.58 -13.95 -17.06
C HIS A 13 -8.87 -14.68 -17.46
N THR A 14 -9.55 -14.18 -18.49
CA THR A 14 -10.61 -14.92 -19.19
C THR A 14 -10.00 -15.88 -20.21
N LYS A 15 -10.78 -16.88 -20.66
CA LYS A 15 -10.36 -17.80 -21.73
C LYS A 15 -9.99 -17.08 -23.05
N GLY A 16 -10.48 -15.86 -23.26
CA GLY A 16 -10.16 -15.02 -24.42
C GLY A 16 -9.04 -13.99 -24.18
N GLY A 17 -8.23 -14.13 -23.12
CA GLY A 17 -7.06 -13.28 -22.87
C GLY A 17 -7.37 -11.92 -22.22
N LYS A 18 -8.65 -11.53 -22.08
CA LYS A 18 -9.02 -10.29 -21.37
C LYS A 18 -8.74 -10.44 -19.87
N VAL A 19 -7.99 -9.48 -19.32
CA VAL A 19 -7.72 -9.35 -17.88
C VAL A 19 -8.86 -8.55 -17.24
N PHE A 20 -9.36 -8.99 -16.09
CA PHE A 20 -10.34 -8.23 -15.32
C PHE A 20 -10.05 -8.28 -13.82
N THR A 21 -10.41 -7.20 -13.13
CA THR A 21 -10.42 -7.13 -11.67
C THR A 21 -11.76 -7.68 -11.16
N PRO A 22 -11.76 -8.60 -10.18
CA PRO A 22 -13.00 -9.10 -9.61
C PRO A 22 -13.89 -8.00 -9.01
N ALA A 23 -15.21 -8.11 -9.17
CA ALA A 23 -16.17 -7.13 -8.65
C ALA A 23 -16.08 -6.93 -7.13
N SER A 24 -15.67 -7.96 -6.38
CA SER A 24 -15.44 -7.85 -4.93
C SER A 24 -14.29 -6.92 -4.58
N THR A 25 -13.24 -6.86 -5.40
CA THR A 25 -12.11 -5.94 -5.21
C THR A 25 -12.53 -4.51 -5.50
N LEU A 26 -13.27 -4.27 -6.59
CA LEU A 26 -13.77 -2.93 -6.92
C LEU A 26 -14.67 -2.38 -5.81
N LYS A 27 -15.59 -3.18 -5.28
CA LYS A 27 -16.43 -2.81 -4.13
C LYS A 27 -15.63 -2.51 -2.85
N GLU A 28 -14.48 -3.16 -2.69
CA GLU A 28 -13.61 -2.89 -1.54
C GLU A 28 -12.91 -1.54 -1.69
N GLU A 29 -12.37 -1.26 -2.89
CA GLU A 29 -11.75 0.01 -3.24
C GLU A 29 -12.74 1.18 -3.12
N ASP A 30 -13.96 1.02 -3.65
CA ASP A 30 -15.01 2.04 -3.57
C ASP A 30 -15.36 2.38 -2.12
N HIS A 31 -15.44 1.38 -1.24
CA HIS A 31 -15.76 1.60 0.17
C HIS A 31 -14.65 2.33 0.93
N VAL A 32 -13.38 1.98 0.66
CA VAL A 32 -12.24 2.70 1.24
C VAL A 32 -12.22 4.15 0.76
N ALA A 33 -12.47 4.38 -0.53
CA ALA A 33 -12.56 5.72 -1.10
C ALA A 33 -13.71 6.53 -0.49
N GLU A 34 -14.87 5.91 -0.30
CA GLU A 34 -16.03 6.57 0.30
C GLU A 34 -15.82 6.92 1.77
N ALA A 35 -15.19 6.04 2.53
CA ALA A 35 -14.81 6.31 3.91
C ALA A 35 -13.86 7.52 3.99
N TRP A 36 -12.88 7.63 3.08
CA TRP A 36 -12.01 8.81 3.00
C TRP A 36 -12.78 10.09 2.69
N ARG A 37 -13.66 10.07 1.67
CA ARG A 37 -14.47 11.25 1.30
C ARG A 37 -15.37 11.72 2.43
N THR A 38 -15.97 10.79 3.17
CA THR A 38 -16.89 11.11 4.26
C THR A 38 -16.16 11.59 5.52
N GLN A 39 -15.03 10.98 5.88
CA GLN A 39 -14.32 11.28 7.14
C GLN A 39 -13.32 12.42 7.01
N VAL A 40 -12.66 12.56 5.86
CA VAL A 40 -11.61 13.56 5.63
C VAL A 40 -12.03 14.55 4.55
N GLY A 41 -12.48 14.07 3.39
CA GLY A 41 -12.99 14.93 2.30
C GLY A 41 -11.94 15.76 1.56
N GLU A 42 -10.66 15.66 1.92
CA GLU A 42 -9.56 16.41 1.31
C GLU A 42 -8.81 15.58 0.26
N THR A 43 -8.34 16.24 -0.80
CA THR A 43 -7.37 15.68 -1.74
C THR A 43 -6.05 16.42 -1.59
N LEU A 44 -5.04 15.74 -1.06
CA LEU A 44 -3.69 16.30 -0.91
C LEU A 44 -3.00 16.42 -2.27
N THR A 45 -2.19 17.46 -2.43
CA THR A 45 -1.37 17.69 -3.63
C THR A 45 0.12 17.61 -3.30
N GLY A 46 0.93 17.13 -4.24
CA GLY A 46 2.36 16.90 -4.02
C GLY A 46 2.66 15.53 -3.39
N PRO A 47 3.90 15.33 -2.91
CA PRO A 47 4.29 14.10 -2.21
C PRO A 47 3.45 13.86 -0.96
N VAL A 48 3.10 12.59 -0.72
CA VAL A 48 2.31 12.17 0.45
C VAL A 48 2.99 11.03 1.18
N GLU A 49 2.80 11.01 2.49
CA GLU A 49 3.11 9.88 3.36
C GLU A 49 1.81 9.24 3.80
N ILE A 50 1.83 7.91 3.92
CA ILE A 50 0.69 7.14 4.42
C ILE A 50 1.15 6.11 5.43
N ALA A 51 0.54 6.15 6.61
CA ALA A 51 0.58 5.06 7.58
C ALA A 51 -0.74 4.28 7.52
N VAL A 52 -0.64 2.97 7.32
CA VAL A 52 -1.79 2.06 7.28
C VAL A 52 -1.67 1.04 8.40
N VAL A 53 -2.69 0.98 9.25
CA VAL A 53 -2.79 -0.03 10.31
C VAL A 53 -4.01 -0.90 10.05
N TYR A 54 -3.79 -2.22 10.02
CA TYR A 54 -4.83 -3.21 9.89
C TYR A 54 -5.12 -3.83 11.27
N THR A 55 -6.38 -3.83 11.66
CA THR A 55 -6.88 -4.56 12.84
C THR A 55 -7.88 -5.63 12.37
N PRO A 56 -8.30 -6.56 13.24
CA PRO A 56 -9.34 -7.52 12.89
C PRO A 56 -10.64 -6.87 12.37
N ASP A 57 -10.93 -5.64 12.83
CA ASP A 57 -12.22 -4.99 12.64
C ASP A 57 -12.14 -3.69 11.83
N ALA A 58 -10.95 -3.18 11.53
CA ALA A 58 -10.78 -1.91 10.85
C ALA A 58 -9.48 -1.78 10.05
N THR A 59 -9.51 -0.86 9.08
CA THR A 59 -8.32 -0.25 8.49
C THR A 59 -8.25 1.20 8.92
N ILE A 60 -7.15 1.58 9.57
CA ILE A 60 -6.87 2.95 10.02
C ILE A 60 -5.85 3.55 9.05
N LEU A 61 -6.15 4.73 8.52
CA LEU A 61 -5.33 5.44 7.55
C LEU A 61 -4.95 6.80 8.13
N HIS A 62 -3.66 7.12 8.10
CA HIS A 62 -3.16 8.47 8.35
C HIS A 62 -2.37 8.92 7.14
N VAL A 63 -2.88 9.91 6.41
CA VAL A 63 -2.24 10.45 5.20
C VAL A 63 -1.88 11.89 5.45
N THR A 64 -0.63 12.25 5.19
CA THR A 64 -0.10 13.60 5.37
C THR A 64 0.66 14.03 4.13
N THR A 65 0.83 15.33 3.94
CA THR A 65 1.81 15.84 2.97
C THR A 65 3.20 15.46 3.45
N SER A 66 4.04 14.98 2.53
CA SER A 66 5.42 14.63 2.85
C SER A 66 6.32 15.87 2.68
N PRO A 67 7.20 16.16 3.64
CA PRO A 67 8.25 17.15 3.45
C PRO A 67 9.34 16.66 2.49
N HIS A 68 9.41 15.35 2.22
CA HIS A 68 10.39 14.74 1.36
C HIS A 68 9.94 14.77 -0.10
N ASN A 69 10.91 15.00 -0.99
CA ASN A 69 10.70 14.88 -2.41
C ASN A 69 11.67 13.82 -2.94
N ALA A 70 11.14 12.75 -3.51
CA ALA A 70 11.95 11.66 -4.05
C ALA A 70 11.81 11.63 -5.57
N ARG A 71 12.54 12.53 -6.24
CA ARG A 71 12.43 12.73 -7.70
C ARG A 71 13.23 11.72 -8.50
N THR A 72 14.23 11.08 -7.88
CA THR A 72 15.22 10.28 -8.60
C THR A 72 14.68 8.92 -9.07
N LEU A 73 13.89 8.25 -8.24
CA LEU A 73 13.28 6.96 -8.62
C LEU A 73 11.93 7.19 -9.29
N ARG A 74 11.66 6.50 -10.40
CA ARG A 74 10.41 6.70 -11.17
C ARG A 74 9.24 5.83 -10.68
N GLY A 75 9.53 4.59 -10.26
CA GLY A 75 8.50 3.67 -9.79
C GLY A 75 7.80 4.13 -8.50
N ASP A 76 6.59 3.60 -8.32
CA ASP A 76 5.81 3.74 -7.09
C ASP A 76 6.48 2.99 -5.94
N LEU A 77 6.35 3.52 -4.72
CA LEU A 77 7.00 2.95 -3.54
C LEU A 77 6.53 1.50 -3.26
N ASP A 78 5.24 1.24 -3.41
CA ASP A 78 4.64 -0.08 -3.20
C ASP A 78 5.19 -1.14 -4.18
N ASN A 79 5.50 -0.75 -5.43
CA ASN A 79 6.12 -1.64 -6.41
C ASN A 79 7.54 -2.05 -6.01
N TYR A 80 8.35 -1.13 -5.46
CA TYR A 80 9.68 -1.47 -4.94
C TYR A 80 9.62 -2.36 -3.70
N VAL A 81 8.73 -2.03 -2.77
CA VAL A 81 8.49 -2.84 -1.57
C VAL A 81 8.09 -4.25 -1.97
N LYS A 82 7.12 -4.38 -2.88
CA LYS A 82 6.65 -5.66 -3.37
C LYS A 82 7.75 -6.51 -4.00
N LEU A 83 8.58 -5.92 -4.89
CA LEU A 83 9.71 -6.63 -5.47
C LEU A 83 10.67 -7.17 -4.39
N THR A 84 10.92 -6.36 -3.36
CA THR A 84 11.80 -6.76 -2.25
C THR A 84 11.19 -7.90 -1.43
N LEU A 85 9.89 -7.82 -1.10
CA LEU A 85 9.19 -8.89 -0.38
C LEU A 85 9.15 -10.19 -1.17
N ASP A 86 8.80 -10.12 -2.46
CA ASP A 86 8.74 -11.28 -3.35
C ASP A 86 10.12 -11.96 -3.48
N ALA A 87 11.21 -11.17 -3.53
CA ALA A 87 12.58 -11.68 -3.61
C ALA A 87 13.10 -12.32 -2.31
N LEU A 88 12.62 -11.85 -1.15
CA LEU A 88 13.04 -12.35 0.16
C LEU A 88 12.18 -13.49 0.68
N ASN A 89 10.99 -13.71 0.12
CA ASN A 89 10.11 -14.80 0.52
C ASN A 89 10.75 -16.17 0.26
N GLY A 90 10.78 -17.03 1.28
CA GLY A 90 11.50 -18.31 1.26
C GLY A 90 13.02 -18.20 1.43
N VAL A 91 13.57 -16.98 1.49
CA VAL A 91 15.01 -16.71 1.69
C VAL A 91 15.28 -16.13 3.08
N ALA A 92 14.59 -15.05 3.44
CA ALA A 92 14.73 -14.38 4.74
C ALA A 92 13.66 -14.82 5.76
N TRP A 93 12.52 -15.34 5.28
CA TRP A 93 11.43 -15.90 6.08
C TRP A 93 10.76 -17.06 5.31
N VAL A 94 9.94 -17.85 5.99
CA VAL A 94 9.30 -19.05 5.42
C VAL A 94 8.10 -18.69 4.57
N ASP A 95 7.29 -17.73 5.03
CA ASP A 95 6.03 -17.34 4.38
C ASP A 95 5.79 -15.83 4.49
N ASP A 96 5.11 -15.26 3.49
CA ASP A 96 4.84 -13.81 3.43
C ASP A 96 3.95 -13.33 4.59
N GLY A 97 3.12 -14.23 5.14
CA GLY A 97 2.30 -13.98 6.33
C GLY A 97 3.10 -13.67 7.60
N GLN A 98 4.41 -13.94 7.62
CA GLN A 98 5.27 -13.57 8.75
C GLN A 98 5.62 -12.08 8.79
N VAL A 99 5.45 -11.36 7.68
CA VAL A 99 5.75 -9.93 7.61
C VAL A 99 4.59 -9.13 8.22
N VAL A 100 4.75 -8.72 9.48
CA VAL A 100 3.70 -8.00 10.24
C VAL A 100 3.83 -6.48 10.21
N ARG A 101 4.99 -5.96 9.79
CA ARG A 101 5.27 -4.52 9.71
C ARG A 101 6.23 -4.24 8.57
N ILE A 102 5.93 -3.20 7.80
CA ILE A 102 6.80 -2.69 6.75
C ILE A 102 7.02 -1.20 7.01
N HIS A 103 8.27 -0.78 7.00
CA HIS A 103 8.64 0.63 6.91
C HIS A 103 9.43 0.81 5.62
N ALA A 104 8.95 1.68 4.75
CA ALA A 104 9.59 1.95 3.48
C ALA A 104 9.42 3.42 3.15
N VAL A 105 10.51 4.03 2.70
CA VAL A 105 10.56 5.43 2.29
C VAL A 105 11.32 5.54 0.99
N LYS A 106 10.97 6.54 0.18
CA LYS A 106 11.73 6.93 -0.99
C LYS A 106 12.43 8.24 -0.64
N VAL A 107 13.74 8.25 -0.75
CA VAL A 107 14.59 9.39 -0.43
C VAL A 107 15.46 9.74 -1.63
N ASP A 108 15.77 11.02 -1.82
CA ASP A 108 16.77 11.46 -2.79
C ASP A 108 18.19 11.27 -2.22
N ARG A 109 19.21 11.40 -3.07
CA ARG A 109 20.61 11.14 -2.68
C ARG A 109 21.02 12.02 -1.49
N GLY A 110 21.45 11.40 -0.40
CA GLY A 110 22.03 12.08 0.77
C GLY A 110 21.12 12.13 2.01
N GLU A 111 19.84 11.80 1.86
CA GLU A 111 18.93 11.62 2.99
C GLU A 111 18.97 10.14 3.40
N GLN A 112 19.54 9.84 4.57
CA GLN A 112 19.43 8.51 5.18
C GLN A 112 18.44 8.59 6.33
N GLU A 113 17.29 7.95 6.18
CA GLU A 113 16.39 7.71 7.29
C GLU A 113 16.65 6.30 7.81
N THR A 114 17.17 6.19 9.03
CA THR A 114 17.30 4.89 9.69
C THR A 114 15.91 4.52 10.21
N PRO A 115 15.30 3.40 9.78
CA PRO A 115 14.04 2.98 10.36
C PRO A 115 14.24 2.80 11.87
N ALA A 116 13.34 3.39 12.66
CA ALA A 116 13.33 3.20 14.10
C ALA A 116 13.27 1.68 14.42
N PRO A 117 13.99 1.23 15.46
CA PRO A 117 14.11 -0.19 15.79
C PRO A 117 12.77 -0.86 16.10
#